data_AF-A0A2K3KW52-F1
#
_entry.id   AF-A0A2K3KW52-F1
#
_cell.length_a   1.000
_cell.length_b   1.000
_cell.length_c   1.000
_cell.angle_alpha   90.00
_cell.angle_beta   90.00
_cell.angle_gamma   90.00
#
_symmetry.space_group_name_H-M   'P 1'
#
loop_
_entity.id
_entity.type
_entity.pdbx_description
1 polymer ?
#
loop_
_entity_poly.entity_id
_entity_poly.type
_entity_poly.pdbx_seq_one_letter_code
_entity_poly.pdbx_strand_id
1 'polypeptide(L)'
;MQVVNLFQHLPLHLAFQTPSEGNPSQITENSSSPSIVIWEHEQLVSENYLDYENLSLLTDFLVKHPLVLLKDISLGNRYKGYAYICLAELLQFLQTHSVLDVLGSSRSKFVKLLQDVRNFGFDKDWLHSVERRALFPDIIN
;
A
#
# COMPACT_ATOMS: atom_id res chain seq x y z
N MET A 1 -17.47 20.19 -10.74
CA MET A 1 -16.11 20.06 -10.15
C MET A 1 -15.83 18.58 -10.00
N GLN A 2 -15.01 18.00 -10.88
CA GLN A 2 -14.68 16.57 -10.82
C GLN A 2 -13.73 16.35 -9.63
N VAL A 3 -14.11 15.49 -8.71
CA VAL A 3 -13.27 15.03 -7.60
C VAL A 3 -12.15 14.20 -8.22
N VAL A 4 -10.94 14.75 -8.27
CA VAL A 4 -9.75 13.99 -8.70
C VAL A 4 -9.47 12.97 -7.60
N ASN A 5 -9.88 11.73 -7.84
CA ASN A 5 -9.67 10.62 -6.91
C ASN A 5 -8.16 10.29 -6.90
N LEU A 6 -7.54 10.40 -5.73
CA LEU A 6 -6.12 10.06 -5.52
C LEU A 6 -5.80 8.65 -6.05
N PHE A 7 -6.74 7.70 -5.97
CA PHE A 7 -6.57 6.34 -6.49
C PHE A 7 -6.34 6.26 -8.00
N GLN A 8 -7.00 7.09 -8.81
CA GLN A 8 -6.92 6.96 -10.27
C GLN A 8 -5.58 7.40 -10.85
N HIS A 9 -4.72 7.99 -10.03
CA HIS A 9 -3.40 8.44 -10.43
C HIS A 9 -2.28 7.85 -9.59
N LEU A 10 -2.47 6.86 -8.71
CA LEU A 10 -1.31 6.13 -8.18
C LEU A 10 -0.56 5.45 -9.35
N PRO A 11 0.77 5.35 -9.35
CA PRO A 11 1.46 4.56 -10.36
C PRO A 11 1.14 3.09 -10.07
N LEU A 12 0.14 2.57 -10.76
CA LEU A 12 -0.20 1.14 -10.76
C LEU A 12 0.88 0.32 -11.48
N HIS A 13 1.78 0.99 -12.21
CA HIS A 13 2.98 0.44 -12.80
C HIS A 13 4.14 1.39 -12.52
N LEU A 14 5.00 1.03 -11.56
CA LEU A 14 6.40 1.36 -11.73
C LEU A 14 6.85 0.47 -12.90
N ALA A 15 6.80 0.99 -14.12
CA ALA A 15 7.53 0.38 -15.22
C ALA A 15 9.00 0.49 -14.82
N PHE A 16 9.54 -0.59 -14.25
CA PHE A 16 10.97 -0.80 -14.16
C PHE A 16 11.50 -0.57 -15.58
N GLN A 17 12.23 0.52 -15.78
CA GLN A 17 13.09 0.63 -16.95
C GLN A 17 14.02 -0.58 -16.91
N THR A 18 13.93 -1.41 -17.95
CA THR A 18 14.78 -2.58 -18.13
C THR A 18 16.25 -2.14 -18.12
N PRO A 19 17.11 -2.72 -17.28
CA PRO A 19 18.53 -2.72 -17.56
C PRO A 19 18.75 -3.57 -18.82
N SER A 20 19.40 -2.97 -19.81
CA SER A 20 19.94 -3.60 -21.00
C SER A 20 20.69 -4.90 -20.66
N GLU A 21 20.42 -5.93 -21.48
CA GLU A 21 21.12 -7.21 -21.66
C GLU A 21 22.26 -7.57 -20.67
N GLY A 22 22.03 -8.63 -19.89
CA GLY A 22 23.12 -9.37 -19.25
C GLY A 22 22.70 -10.30 -18.11
N ASN A 23 22.69 -11.60 -18.38
CA ASN A 23 22.54 -12.78 -17.50
C ASN A 23 21.14 -13.28 -17.09
N PRO A 24 20.74 -14.51 -17.51
CA PRO A 24 19.61 -15.22 -16.95
C PRO A 24 20.08 -16.02 -15.73
N SER A 25 20.15 -15.40 -14.56
CA SER A 25 20.42 -16.11 -13.31
C SER A 25 19.69 -15.46 -12.16
N GLN A 26 18.57 -16.08 -11.80
CA GLN A 26 17.78 -15.85 -10.58
C GLN A 26 17.06 -14.50 -10.46
N ILE A 27 16.02 -14.31 -11.27
CA ILE A 27 14.88 -13.49 -10.84
C ILE A 27 14.02 -14.42 -9.97
N THR A 28 14.21 -14.35 -8.65
CA THR A 28 13.23 -14.90 -7.73
C THR A 28 11.99 -14.02 -7.85
N GLU A 29 11.05 -14.45 -8.69
CA GLU A 29 9.68 -13.96 -8.69
C GLU A 29 9.08 -14.20 -7.30
N ASN A 30 9.23 -13.23 -6.40
CA ASN A 30 8.52 -13.22 -5.13
C ASN A 30 7.09 -12.70 -5.33
N SER A 31 6.44 -13.12 -6.42
CA SER A 31 5.01 -12.92 -6.63
C SER A 31 4.30 -13.93 -5.74
N SER A 32 4.04 -13.55 -4.50
CA SER A 32 3.06 -14.24 -3.68
C SER A 32 1.78 -14.43 -4.51
N SER A 33 1.38 -15.68 -4.72
CA SER A 33 0.13 -15.98 -5.38
C SER A 33 -1.02 -15.22 -4.69
N PRO A 34 -2.00 -14.67 -5.43
CA PRO A 34 -3.19 -14.06 -4.85
C PRO A 34 -3.83 -14.90 -3.74
N SER A 35 -3.80 -16.23 -3.89
CA SER A 35 -4.31 -17.18 -2.89
C SER A 35 -3.57 -17.13 -1.56
N ILE A 36 -2.25 -16.86 -1.57
CA ILE A 36 -1.43 -16.78 -0.36
C ILE A 36 -1.76 -15.48 0.40
N VAL A 37 -1.95 -14.38 -0.33
CA VAL A 37 -2.33 -13.09 0.25
C VAL A 37 -3.69 -13.19 0.93
N ILE A 38 -4.68 -13.75 0.25
CA ILE A 38 -6.03 -13.94 0.80
C ILE A 38 -5.97 -14.82 2.05
N TRP A 39 -5.27 -15.95 1.97
CA TRP A 39 -5.15 -16.86 3.11
C TRP A 39 -4.48 -16.23 4.33
N GLU A 40 -3.39 -15.47 4.17
CA GLU A 40 -2.72 -14.79 5.30
C GLU A 40 -3.68 -13.83 6.01
N HIS A 41 -4.41 -12.99 5.26
CA HIS A 41 -5.34 -12.04 5.86
C HIS A 41 -6.54 -12.75 6.51
N GLU A 42 -7.04 -13.83 5.93
CA GLU A 42 -8.09 -14.65 6.55
C GLU A 42 -7.63 -15.25 7.89
N GLN A 43 -6.35 -15.67 8.00
CA GLN A 43 -5.78 -16.10 9.29
C GLN A 43 -5.69 -14.95 10.29
N LEU A 44 -5.30 -13.75 9.86
CA LEU A 44 -5.28 -12.59 10.76
C LEU A 44 -6.68 -12.21 11.26
N VAL A 45 -7.71 -12.37 10.44
CA VAL A 45 -9.10 -12.17 10.84
C VAL A 45 -9.54 -13.26 11.82
N SER A 46 -9.23 -14.54 11.54
CA SER A 46 -9.63 -15.65 12.42
C SER A 46 -8.99 -15.57 13.80
N GLU A 47 -7.77 -15.05 13.88
CA GLU A 47 -7.04 -14.79 15.13
C GLU A 47 -7.40 -13.44 15.78
N ASN A 48 -8.33 -12.67 15.20
CA ASN A 48 -8.79 -11.37 15.69
C ASN A 48 -7.66 -10.30 15.78
N TYR A 49 -6.71 -10.38 14.85
CA TYR A 49 -5.64 -9.38 14.66
C TYR A 49 -5.91 -8.40 13.51
N LEU A 50 -6.91 -8.68 12.68
CA LEU A 50 -7.37 -7.82 11.59
C LEU A 50 -8.90 -7.81 11.57
N ASP A 51 -9.49 -6.62 11.46
CA ASP A 51 -10.94 -6.50 11.34
C ASP A 51 -11.41 -7.05 9.99
N TYR A 52 -12.50 -7.83 10.00
CA TYR A 52 -13.09 -8.40 8.79
C TYR A 52 -13.48 -7.32 7.75
N GLU A 53 -13.86 -6.13 8.20
CA GLU A 53 -14.20 -4.99 7.33
C GLU A 53 -13.01 -4.53 6.46
N ASN A 54 -11.78 -4.73 6.95
CA ASN A 54 -10.57 -4.36 6.21
C ASN A 54 -10.12 -5.44 5.21
N LEU A 55 -10.65 -6.67 5.32
CA LEU A 55 -10.21 -7.81 4.52
C LEU A 55 -10.33 -7.53 3.02
N SER A 56 -11.52 -7.17 2.54
CA SER A 56 -11.76 -6.93 1.11
C SER A 56 -10.90 -5.80 0.55
N LEU A 57 -10.75 -4.70 1.30
CA LEU A 57 -9.95 -3.55 0.89
C LEU A 57 -8.47 -3.94 0.71
N LEU A 58 -7.93 -4.67 1.68
CA LEU A 58 -6.54 -5.12 1.68
C LEU A 58 -6.30 -6.18 0.59
N THR A 59 -7.15 -7.19 0.48
CA THR A 59 -6.99 -8.24 -0.54
C THR A 59 -7.06 -7.66 -1.94
N ASP A 60 -8.06 -6.81 -2.22
CA ASP A 60 -8.22 -6.21 -3.55
C ASP A 60 -7.04 -5.32 -3.93
N PHE A 61 -6.48 -4.59 -2.94
CA PHE A 61 -5.31 -3.75 -3.14
C PHE A 61 -4.04 -4.58 -3.36
N LEU A 62 -3.76 -5.55 -2.49
CA LEU A 62 -2.49 -6.29 -2.49
C LEU A 62 -2.40 -7.32 -3.62
N VAL A 63 -3.53 -7.85 -4.10
CA VAL A 63 -3.56 -8.67 -5.33
C VAL A 63 -3.12 -7.85 -6.55
N LYS A 64 -3.47 -6.56 -6.60
CA LYS A 64 -3.05 -5.64 -7.67
C LYS A 64 -1.65 -5.06 -7.45
N HIS A 65 -1.22 -5.00 -6.19
CA HIS A 65 0.04 -4.39 -5.76
C HIS A 65 0.87 -5.33 -4.88
N PRO A 66 1.30 -6.50 -5.39
CA PRO A 66 1.99 -7.50 -4.58
C PRO A 66 3.34 -7.01 -4.03
N LEU A 67 3.96 -6.00 -4.66
CA LEU A 67 5.20 -5.39 -4.16
C LEU A 67 5.03 -4.67 -2.82
N VAL A 68 3.80 -4.26 -2.49
CA VAL A 68 3.46 -3.60 -1.23
C VAL A 68 3.22 -4.60 -0.11
N LEU A 69 3.24 -5.92 -0.35
CA LEU A 69 3.11 -6.90 0.72
C LEU A 69 4.28 -6.82 1.71
N LEU A 70 3.99 -7.15 2.98
CA LEU A 70 5.03 -7.32 3.98
C LEU A 70 5.93 -8.50 3.59
N LYS A 71 7.19 -8.20 3.29
CA LYS A 71 8.16 -9.20 2.82
C LYS A 71 8.74 -10.04 3.96
N ASP A 72 8.68 -9.53 5.18
CA ASP A 72 9.24 -10.22 6.35
C ASP A 72 8.26 -11.26 6.90
N ILE A 73 8.49 -12.51 6.51
CA ILE A 73 7.70 -13.67 6.93
C ILE A 73 7.95 -14.08 8.39
N SER A 74 9.00 -13.55 9.04
CA SER A 74 9.35 -13.88 10.42
C SER A 74 8.50 -13.13 11.46
N LEU A 75 7.76 -12.12 11.02
CA LEU A 75 6.88 -11.32 11.87
C LEU A 75 5.71 -12.16 12.39
N GLY A 76 5.44 -12.05 13.69
CA GLY A 76 4.29 -12.71 14.30
C GLY A 76 2.95 -12.10 13.85
N ASN A 77 1.88 -12.89 13.87
CA ASN A 77 0.55 -12.49 13.39
C ASN A 77 0.02 -11.22 14.04
N ARG A 78 0.28 -11.00 15.34
CA ARG A 78 -0.09 -9.74 16.02
C ARG A 78 0.56 -8.52 15.38
N TYR A 79 1.85 -8.60 15.05
CA TYR A 79 2.56 -7.50 14.41
C TYR A 79 2.05 -7.26 12.99
N LYS A 80 1.86 -8.34 12.22
CA LYS A 80 1.29 -8.27 10.86
C LYS A 80 -0.11 -7.66 10.88
N GLY A 81 -0.95 -8.03 11.84
CA GLY A 81 -2.28 -7.44 12.03
C GLY A 81 -2.22 -5.92 12.19
N TYR A 82 -1.40 -5.42 13.12
CA TYR A 82 -1.23 -3.96 13.28
C TYR A 82 -0.71 -3.28 12.01
N ALA A 83 0.26 -3.88 11.34
CA ALA A 83 0.81 -3.33 10.10
C ALA A 83 -0.27 -3.22 9.01
N TYR A 84 -1.07 -4.27 8.81
CA TYR A 84 -2.14 -4.27 7.82
C TYR A 84 -3.33 -3.38 8.20
N ILE A 85 -3.63 -3.20 9.49
CA ILE A 85 -4.60 -2.18 9.95
C ILE A 85 -4.12 -0.78 9.54
N CYS A 86 -2.86 -0.42 9.81
CA CYS A 86 -2.34 0.89 9.40
C CYS A 86 -2.36 1.08 7.88
N LEU A 87 -2.07 0.03 7.11
CA LEU A 87 -2.21 0.08 5.65
C LEU A 87 -3.67 0.30 5.23
N ALA A 88 -4.63 -0.42 5.84
CA ALA A 88 -6.04 -0.26 5.55
C ALA A 88 -6.55 1.16 5.86
N GLU A 89 -6.14 1.75 6.99
CA GLU A 89 -6.48 3.12 7.36
C GLU A 89 -5.95 4.13 6.34
N LEU A 90 -4.71 3.95 5.86
CA LEU A 90 -4.14 4.79 4.79
C LEU A 90 -4.92 4.63 3.49
N LEU A 91 -5.24 3.40 3.08
CA LEU A 91 -6.00 3.13 1.87
C LEU A 91 -7.41 3.75 1.94
N GLN A 92 -8.12 3.56 3.04
CA GLN A 92 -9.44 4.16 3.24
C GLN A 92 -9.37 5.69 3.24
N PHE A 93 -8.34 6.27 3.86
CA PHE A 93 -8.11 7.71 3.81
C PHE A 93 -7.94 8.19 2.36
N LEU A 94 -7.11 7.51 1.57
CA LEU A 94 -6.88 7.82 0.16
C LEU A 94 -8.14 7.66 -0.72
N GLN A 95 -9.07 6.77 -0.36
CA GLN A 95 -10.34 6.59 -1.06
C GLN A 95 -11.37 7.69 -0.75
N THR A 96 -11.29 8.26 0.45
CA THR A 96 -12.34 9.13 1.00
C THR A 96 -11.98 10.61 0.99
N HIS A 97 -10.70 10.95 0.80
CA HIS A 97 -10.21 12.33 0.82
C HIS A 97 -9.72 12.75 -0.56
N SER A 98 -9.99 14.01 -0.91
CA SER A 98 -9.42 14.64 -2.10
C SER A 98 -8.02 15.19 -1.85
N VAL A 99 -7.28 15.50 -2.90
CA VAL A 99 -6.01 16.22 -2.82
C VAL A 99 -6.17 17.55 -2.06
N LEU A 100 -7.28 18.26 -2.26
CA LEU A 100 -7.55 19.53 -1.58
C LEU A 100 -7.69 19.34 -0.06
N ASP A 101 -8.33 18.26 0.38
CA ASP A 101 -8.44 17.94 1.80
C ASP A 101 -7.06 17.66 2.41
N VAL A 102 -6.20 16.94 1.68
CA VAL A 102 -4.81 16.65 2.10
C VAL A 102 -3.94 17.88 2.15
N LEU A 103 -4.11 18.83 1.22
CA LEU A 103 -3.40 20.11 1.27
C LEU A 103 -3.91 21.04 2.37
N GLY A 104 -5.14 20.83 2.84
CA GLY A 104 -5.80 21.62 3.88
C GLY A 104 -5.96 20.87 5.21
N SER A 105 -7.21 20.66 5.60
CA SER A 105 -7.62 20.22 6.93
C SER A 105 -7.11 18.83 7.32
N SER A 106 -6.91 17.94 6.36
CA SER A 106 -6.54 16.55 6.61
C SER A 106 -5.04 16.28 6.47
N ARG A 107 -4.21 17.30 6.22
CA ARG A 107 -2.75 17.16 6.06
C ARG A 107 -2.09 16.41 7.21
N SER A 108 -2.39 16.81 8.45
CA SER A 108 -1.78 16.20 9.63
C SER A 108 -2.17 14.72 9.78
N LYS A 109 -3.41 14.37 9.46
CA LYS A 109 -3.89 12.98 9.51
C LYS A 109 -3.21 12.14 8.43
N PHE A 110 -3.13 12.66 7.21
CA PHE A 110 -2.43 12.01 6.10
C PHE A 110 -0.97 11.71 6.44
N VAL A 111 -0.22 12.71 6.93
CA VAL A 111 1.20 12.56 7.29
C VAL A 111 1.38 11.50 8.38
N LYS A 112 0.49 11.48 9.38
CA LYS A 112 0.53 10.47 10.44
C LYS A 112 0.32 9.05 9.89
N LEU A 113 -0.74 8.83 9.11
CA LEU A 113 -1.03 7.52 8.51
C LEU A 113 0.12 7.04 7.64
N LEU A 114 0.69 7.93 6.83
CA LEU A 114 1.84 7.61 5.99
C LEU A 114 3.06 7.19 6.82
N GLN A 115 3.32 7.88 7.94
CA GLN A 115 4.41 7.55 8.84
C GLN A 115 4.18 6.21 9.56
N ASP A 116 2.95 5.95 10.01
CA ASP A 116 2.60 4.68 10.65
C ASP A 116 2.89 3.51 9.69
N VAL A 117 2.46 3.60 8.43
CA VAL A 117 2.74 2.57 7.41
C VAL A 117 4.24 2.46 7.11
N ARG A 118 5.00 3.57 7.06
CA ARG A 118 6.47 3.53 6.88
C ARG A 118 7.19 2.75 7.97
N ASN A 119 6.73 2.85 9.21
CA ASN A 119 7.36 2.19 10.35
C ASN A 119 7.27 0.65 10.27
N PHE A 120 6.28 0.12 9.55
CA PHE A 120 6.08 -1.33 9.41
C PHE A 120 6.87 -1.96 8.26
N GLY A 121 7.67 -1.19 7.52
CA GLY A 121 8.55 -1.74 6.47
C GLY A 121 7.85 -2.05 5.14
N PHE A 122 6.67 -1.48 4.92
CA PHE A 122 6.00 -1.48 3.62
C PHE A 122 6.84 -0.77 2.54
N ASP A 123 6.53 -1.03 1.27
CA ASP A 123 7.30 -0.56 0.12
C ASP A 123 7.51 0.97 0.12
N LYS A 124 8.78 1.37 0.24
CA LYS A 124 9.16 2.79 0.42
C LYS A 124 8.89 3.61 -0.83
N ASP A 125 9.08 3.03 -2.01
CA ASP A 125 8.93 3.73 -3.28
C ASP A 125 7.44 3.99 -3.55
N TRP A 126 6.58 3.01 -3.27
CA TRP A 126 5.13 3.19 -3.29
C TRP A 126 4.68 4.29 -2.33
N LEU A 127 5.14 4.26 -1.07
CA LEU A 127 4.79 5.29 -0.07
C LEU A 127 5.29 6.68 -0.47
N HIS A 128 6.50 6.78 -1.03
CA HIS A 128 7.03 8.04 -1.54
C HIS A 128 6.20 8.57 -2.71
N SER A 129 5.75 7.69 -3.62
CA SER A 129 4.85 8.11 -4.68
C SER A 129 3.49 8.60 -4.14
N VAL A 130 2.91 7.93 -3.15
CA VAL A 130 1.66 8.37 -2.50
C VAL A 130 1.83 9.77 -1.92
N GLU A 131 2.90 9.99 -1.16
CA GLU A 131 3.24 11.29 -0.59
C GLU A 131 3.40 12.38 -1.65
N ARG A 132 4.19 12.10 -2.69
CA ARG A 132 4.49 13.05 -3.75
C ARG A 132 3.21 13.52 -4.43
N ARG A 133 2.30 12.59 -4.76
CA ARG A 133 1.04 12.91 -5.45
C ARG A 133 0.06 13.67 -4.57
N ALA A 134 0.02 13.36 -3.28
CA ALA A 134 -0.90 14.00 -2.36
C ALA A 134 -0.44 15.40 -1.91
N LEU A 135 0.88 15.62 -1.77
CA LEU A 135 1.43 16.88 -1.27
C LEU A 135 1.99 17.82 -2.36
N PHE A 136 2.33 17.28 -3.53
CA PHE A 136 2.92 18.03 -4.64
C PHE A 136 2.24 17.67 -5.98
N PRO A 137 0.91 17.88 -6.11
CA PRO A 137 0.16 17.46 -7.30
C PRO A 137 0.67 18.11 -8.59
N ASP A 138 1.27 19.31 -8.51
CA ASP A 138 1.74 20.09 -9.66
C ASP A 138 3.08 19.60 -10.24
N ILE A 139 3.75 18.63 -9.61
CA ILE A 139 5.08 18.11 -10.04
C ILE A 139 4.93 16.84 -10.92
N ILE A 140 3.71 16.41 -11.23
CA ILE A 140 3.44 15.23 -12.06
C ILE A 140 3.39 15.65 -13.54
N ASN A 141 4.56 15.83 -14.16
CA ASN A 141 4.73 15.87 -15.62
C ASN A 141 5.35 14.55 -16.11
#